data_AF-A0A938Q1N4-F1
#
_entry.id   AF-A0A938Q1N4-F1
#
_cell.length_a   1.000
_cell.length_b   1.000
_cell.length_c   1.000
_cell.angle_alpha   90.00
_cell.angle_beta   90.00
_cell.angle_gamma   90.00
#
_symmetry.space_group_name_H-M   'P 1'
#
loop_
_entity.id
_entity.type
_entity.pdbx_description
1 polymer ?
#
loop_
_entity_poly.entity_id
_entity_poly.type
_entity_poly.pdbx_seq_one_letter_code
_entity_poly.pdbx_strand_id
1 'polypeptide(L)'
;MALRAAIPTLALLAAFPAFADEGLPAEVPAAWTLHQVDITYMGFTTHYTCSGLKSKMKLLLKELGVRDDFKIVERNCEYGYGRVAEFPRLKITFYAPRIPQPGETGVGDPVLGVWKPVVIKRNSPKGLEMGDCELVEVFRDRILPKLVTRSVAGDVNCIPHQLVGNRIDLRFEILAGVQSVEEAQALEAGRTEGNSKALRAKD
;
A
#
# COMPACT_ATOMS: atom_id res chain seq x y z
N MET A 1 -58.58 -7.32 61.51
CA MET A 1 -58.20 -8.39 60.55
C MET A 1 -58.30 -7.82 59.14
N ALA A 2 -57.16 -7.47 58.52
CA ALA A 2 -57.11 -7.06 57.13
C ALA A 2 -55.75 -7.48 56.53
N LEU A 3 -55.80 -8.26 55.44
CA LEU A 3 -54.70 -8.77 54.63
C LEU A 3 -53.88 -7.64 54.00
N ARG A 4 -52.55 -7.83 53.85
CA ARG A 4 -51.82 -7.37 52.65
C ARG A 4 -50.75 -8.37 52.23
N ALA A 5 -50.97 -8.98 51.07
CA ALA A 5 -50.07 -9.86 50.35
C ALA A 5 -48.90 -9.06 49.75
N ALA A 6 -47.70 -9.62 49.86
CA ALA A 6 -46.49 -9.07 49.24
C ALA A 6 -46.39 -9.54 47.78
N ILE A 7 -46.29 -8.58 46.85
CA ILE A 7 -46.09 -8.82 45.42
C ILE A 7 -44.59 -8.66 45.14
N PRO A 8 -43.89 -9.65 44.57
CA PRO A 8 -42.51 -9.47 44.14
C PRO A 8 -42.48 -8.81 42.77
N THR A 9 -41.87 -7.62 42.70
CA THR A 9 -41.66 -6.86 41.47
C THR A 9 -40.56 -7.51 40.64
N LEU A 10 -40.93 -8.12 39.51
CA LEU A 10 -40.01 -8.71 38.54
C LEU A 10 -39.36 -7.57 37.72
N ALA A 11 -38.07 -7.31 37.96
CA ALA A 11 -37.29 -6.33 37.19
C ALA A 11 -37.00 -6.88 35.79
N LEU A 12 -37.64 -6.30 34.78
CA LEU A 12 -37.42 -6.59 33.37
C LEU A 12 -36.07 -5.97 32.93
N LEU A 13 -35.05 -6.81 32.74
CA LEU A 13 -33.79 -6.42 32.12
C LEU A 13 -34.04 -6.11 30.64
N ALA A 14 -34.01 -4.82 30.28
CA ALA A 14 -34.00 -4.37 28.90
C ALA A 14 -32.67 -4.78 28.25
N ALA A 15 -32.71 -5.79 27.38
CA ALA A 15 -31.61 -6.14 26.51
C ALA A 15 -31.51 -5.10 25.39
N PHE A 16 -30.56 -4.17 25.52
CA PHE A 16 -30.21 -3.27 24.42
C PHE A 16 -29.47 -4.07 23.34
N PRO A 17 -29.88 -3.98 22.06
CA PRO A 17 -29.12 -4.56 20.97
C PRO A 17 -27.82 -3.77 20.85
N ALA A 18 -26.69 -4.42 21.08
CA ALA A 18 -25.39 -3.90 20.72
C ALA A 18 -25.30 -3.89 19.19
N PHE A 19 -25.50 -2.74 18.57
CA PHE A 19 -25.08 -2.54 17.18
C PHE A 19 -23.55 -2.62 17.18
N ALA A 20 -23.02 -3.65 16.54
CA ALA A 20 -21.62 -3.69 16.16
C ALA A 20 -21.43 -2.54 15.15
N ASP A 21 -20.75 -1.48 15.57
CA ASP A 21 -20.17 -0.50 14.66
C ASP A 21 -19.11 -1.26 13.85
N GLU A 22 -19.49 -1.81 12.70
CA GLU A 22 -18.55 -2.18 11.65
C GLU A 22 -17.94 -0.87 11.14
N GLY A 23 -16.98 -0.36 11.92
CA GLY A 23 -16.35 0.93 11.69
C GLY A 23 -15.77 0.95 10.29
N LEU A 24 -16.31 1.86 9.47
CA LEU A 24 -15.67 2.25 8.22
C LEU A 24 -14.21 2.58 8.53
N PRO A 25 -13.25 2.20 7.66
CA PRO A 25 -11.84 2.47 7.89
C PRO A 25 -11.68 3.97 8.17
N ALA A 26 -11.18 4.30 9.36
CA ALA A 26 -11.10 5.68 9.83
C ALA A 26 -10.40 6.54 8.78
N GLU A 27 -11.17 7.41 8.15
CA GLU A 27 -10.71 8.36 7.15
C GLU A 27 -9.85 9.42 7.84
N VAL A 28 -8.67 9.68 7.27
CA VAL A 28 -7.69 10.60 7.83
C VAL A 28 -7.46 11.74 6.84
N PRO A 29 -7.63 13.01 7.24
CA PRO A 29 -7.23 14.14 6.40
C PRO A 29 -5.73 14.05 6.09
N ALA A 30 -5.40 13.93 4.81
CA ALA A 30 -4.04 13.81 4.34
C ALA A 30 -3.80 14.77 3.16
N ALA A 31 -2.54 14.87 2.75
CA ALA A 31 -2.15 15.63 1.57
C ALA A 31 -1.06 14.91 0.79
N TRP A 32 -1.11 15.05 -0.53
CA TRP A 32 -0.10 14.50 -1.43
C TRP A 32 1.25 15.19 -1.21
N THR A 33 2.25 14.39 -0.82
CA THR A 33 3.62 14.86 -0.65
C THR A 33 4.51 14.20 -1.70
N LEU A 34 5.36 14.99 -2.35
CA LEU A 34 6.33 14.51 -3.34
C LEU A 34 7.54 13.90 -2.64
N HIS A 35 7.93 12.70 -3.07
CA HIS A 35 9.14 12.02 -2.65
C HIS A 35 10.05 11.75 -3.84
N GLN A 36 11.36 11.90 -3.60
CA GLN A 36 12.41 11.46 -4.51
C GLN A 36 13.34 10.52 -3.77
N VAL A 37 13.60 9.36 -4.36
CA VAL A 37 14.48 8.33 -3.80
C VAL A 37 15.40 7.83 -4.90
N ASP A 38 16.70 7.87 -4.63
CA ASP A 38 17.71 7.21 -5.45
C ASP A 38 18.14 5.93 -4.75
N ILE A 39 17.97 4.80 -5.44
CA ILE A 39 18.43 3.50 -4.95
C ILE A 39 19.52 2.94 -5.86
N THR A 40 20.49 2.28 -5.24
CA THR A 40 21.46 1.43 -5.92
C THR A 40 21.18 0.01 -5.48
N TYR A 41 20.89 -0.87 -6.43
CA TYR A 41 20.63 -2.27 -6.13
C TYR A 41 21.94 -3.06 -6.16
N MET A 42 22.30 -3.62 -5.01
CA MET A 42 23.47 -4.50 -4.85
C MET A 42 22.97 -5.90 -4.49
N GLY A 43 22.48 -6.63 -5.49
CA GLY A 43 22.03 -8.01 -5.31
C GLY A 43 23.20 -8.99 -5.29
N PHE A 44 23.22 -9.88 -4.30
CA PHE A 44 24.19 -10.99 -4.23
C PHE A 44 23.61 -12.29 -4.81
N THR A 45 22.31 -12.53 -4.60
CA THR A 45 21.64 -13.74 -5.07
C THR A 45 21.00 -13.55 -6.45
N THR A 46 20.38 -12.40 -6.68
CA THR A 46 19.67 -12.10 -7.93
C THR A 46 20.28 -10.87 -8.57
N HIS A 47 20.51 -10.96 -9.88
CA HIS A 47 20.90 -9.82 -10.69
C HIS A 47 19.79 -9.47 -11.68
N TYR A 48 19.62 -8.18 -11.92
CA TYR A 48 18.59 -7.69 -12.83
C TYR A 48 19.21 -6.99 -14.03
N THR A 49 18.51 -7.04 -15.14
CA THR A 49 18.59 -5.96 -16.13
C THR A 49 18.00 -4.68 -15.52
N CYS A 50 18.38 -3.51 -16.02
CA CYS A 50 17.76 -2.25 -15.56
C CYS A 50 16.23 -2.28 -15.67
N SER A 51 15.73 -2.81 -16.78
CA SER A 51 14.29 -2.90 -17.06
C SER A 51 13.58 -3.91 -16.15
N GLY A 52 14.26 -5.02 -15.83
CA GLY A 52 13.79 -6.00 -14.86
C GLY A 52 13.65 -5.40 -13.46
N LEU A 53 14.69 -4.70 -12.98
CA LEU A 53 14.67 -4.05 -11.67
C LEU A 53 13.55 -3.00 -11.59
N LYS A 54 13.43 -2.15 -12.62
CA LYS A 54 12.34 -1.16 -12.72
C LYS A 54 10.97 -1.83 -12.66
N SER A 55 10.79 -2.94 -13.35
CA SER A 55 9.50 -3.66 -13.39
C SER A 55 9.13 -4.22 -12.02
N LYS A 56 10.10 -4.80 -11.30
CA LYS A 56 9.90 -5.30 -9.94
C LYS A 56 9.63 -4.17 -8.94
N MET A 57 10.37 -3.07 -9.03
CA MET A 57 10.12 -1.87 -8.21
C MET A 57 8.73 -1.27 -8.49
N LYS A 58 8.32 -1.22 -9.76
CA LYS A 58 6.97 -0.77 -10.15
C LYS A 58 5.89 -1.64 -9.50
N LEU A 59 6.09 -2.95 -9.47
CA LEU A 59 5.19 -3.90 -8.81
C LEU A 59 5.08 -3.63 -7.30
N LEU A 60 6.19 -3.38 -6.62
CA LEU A 60 6.18 -3.07 -5.18
C LEU A 60 5.52 -1.71 -4.88
N LEU A 61 5.83 -0.67 -5.65
CA LEU A 61 5.22 0.67 -5.46
C LEU A 61 3.70 0.64 -5.63
N LYS A 62 3.20 -0.10 -6.63
CA LYS A 62 1.75 -0.26 -6.84
C LYS A 62 1.03 -0.90 -5.65
N GLU A 63 1.70 -1.78 -4.91
CA GLU A 63 1.11 -2.43 -3.74
C GLU A 63 0.84 -1.42 -2.60
N LEU A 64 1.68 -0.39 -2.49
CA LEU A 64 1.68 0.60 -1.41
C LEU A 64 0.60 1.68 -1.52
N GLY A 65 -0.12 1.77 -2.64
CA GLY A 65 -1.08 2.86 -2.86
C GLY A 65 -0.42 4.24 -3.02
N VAL A 66 0.82 4.29 -3.52
CA VAL A 66 1.38 5.54 -4.05
C VAL A 66 0.56 5.98 -5.27
N ARG A 67 0.50 7.28 -5.55
CA ARG A 67 -0.26 7.81 -6.68
C ARG A 67 0.25 7.24 -8.00
N ASP A 68 -0.67 6.89 -8.91
CA ASP A 68 -0.36 6.13 -10.14
C ASP A 68 0.59 6.84 -11.14
N ASP A 69 0.82 8.14 -10.98
CA ASP A 69 1.68 8.98 -11.83
C ASP A 69 3.17 8.95 -11.43
N PHE A 70 3.58 8.00 -10.60
CA PHE A 70 4.98 7.84 -10.22
C PHE A 70 5.89 7.56 -11.42
N LYS A 71 7.15 8.02 -11.32
CA LYS A 71 8.17 7.90 -12.36
C LYS A 71 9.36 7.11 -11.82
N ILE A 72 9.79 6.11 -12.60
CA ILE A 72 11.02 5.34 -12.33
C ILE A 72 11.94 5.53 -13.53
N VAL A 73 13.09 6.15 -13.27
CA VAL A 73 14.14 6.38 -14.24
C VAL A 73 15.33 5.48 -13.90
N GLU A 74 15.69 4.63 -14.85
CA GLU A 74 16.87 3.77 -14.73
C GLU A 74 18.14 4.59 -14.95
N ARG A 75 19.19 4.25 -14.20
CA ARG A 75 20.52 4.87 -14.23
C ARG A 75 21.58 3.76 -14.21
N ASN A 76 22.77 4.06 -14.73
CA ASN A 76 23.91 3.13 -14.85
C ASN A 76 23.59 1.87 -15.68
N CYS A 77 22.93 2.05 -16.83
CA CYS A 77 22.62 0.98 -17.78
C CYS A 77 23.58 0.96 -18.96
N GLU A 78 24.88 1.09 -18.68
CA GLU A 78 25.94 1.37 -19.67
C GLU A 78 26.07 0.28 -20.74
N TYR A 79 25.77 -0.97 -20.39
CA TYR A 79 25.81 -2.12 -21.31
C TYR A 79 24.46 -2.40 -22.01
N GLY A 80 23.49 -1.50 -21.86
CA GLY A 80 22.15 -1.59 -22.46
C GLY A 80 21.08 -2.21 -21.56
N TYR A 81 19.82 -1.83 -21.78
CA TYR A 81 18.67 -2.17 -20.91
C TYR A 81 18.26 -3.65 -20.89
N GLY A 82 18.76 -4.45 -21.84
CA GLY A 82 18.49 -5.88 -21.94
C GLY A 82 19.59 -6.78 -21.37
N ARG A 83 20.70 -6.20 -20.90
CA ARG A 83 21.79 -6.94 -20.26
C ARG A 83 21.70 -6.82 -18.76
N VAL A 84 22.18 -7.83 -18.05
CA VAL A 84 22.33 -7.78 -16.60
C VAL A 84 23.27 -6.61 -16.29
N ALA A 85 22.82 -5.70 -15.44
CA ALA A 85 23.59 -4.52 -15.06
C ALA A 85 24.40 -4.81 -13.80
N GLU A 86 25.62 -4.28 -13.77
CA GLU A 86 26.42 -4.23 -12.55
C GLU A 86 25.99 -3.00 -11.75
N PHE A 87 25.35 -3.23 -10.59
CA PHE A 87 24.79 -2.18 -9.73
C PHE A 87 23.78 -1.23 -10.39
N PRO A 88 22.66 -1.74 -10.95
CA PRO A 88 21.63 -0.90 -11.52
C PRO A 88 21.06 0.08 -10.49
N ARG A 89 20.79 1.29 -10.95
CA ARG A 89 20.25 2.37 -10.12
C ARG A 89 18.88 2.79 -10.59
N LEU A 90 18.00 3.12 -9.65
CA LEU A 90 16.69 3.70 -9.96
C LEU A 90 16.57 5.06 -9.26
N LYS A 91 16.23 6.09 -10.05
CA LYS A 91 15.69 7.34 -9.54
C LYS A 91 14.17 7.25 -9.57
N ILE A 92 13.57 7.29 -8.39
CA ILE A 92 12.13 7.09 -8.20
C ILE A 92 11.54 8.39 -7.69
N THR A 93 10.51 8.88 -8.38
CA THR A 93 9.72 10.05 -8.00
C THR A 93 8.27 9.62 -7.85
N PHE A 94 7.67 9.85 -6.69
CA PHE A 94 6.27 9.44 -6.43
C PHE A 94 5.60 10.38 -5.44
N TYR A 95 4.27 10.37 -5.43
CA TYR A 95 3.47 11.05 -4.42
C TYR A 95 2.87 10.02 -3.46
N ALA A 96 2.92 10.33 -2.17
CA ALA A 96 2.29 9.54 -1.12
C ALA A 96 1.53 10.47 -0.15
N PRO A 97 0.44 9.99 0.48
CA PRO A 97 -0.27 10.76 1.48
C PRO A 97 0.60 10.95 2.73
N ARG A 98 0.55 12.16 3.27
CA ARG A 98 1.09 12.50 4.59
C ARG A 98 0.02 13.20 5.40
N ILE A 99 0.03 12.99 6.71
CA ILE A 99 -0.80 13.74 7.66
C ILE A 99 -0.10 15.09 7.92
N PRO A 100 -0.69 16.23 7.51
CA PRO A 100 -0.09 17.54 7.78
C PRO A 100 -0.09 17.86 9.27
N GLN A 101 0.88 18.65 9.74
CA GLN A 101 0.87 19.14 11.12
C GLN A 101 -0.04 20.37 11.26
N PRO A 102 -0.66 20.59 12.43
CA PRO A 102 -1.47 21.79 12.66
C PRO A 102 -0.67 23.08 12.41
N GLY A 103 -1.23 23.98 11.59
CA GLY A 103 -0.59 25.26 11.24
C GLY A 103 0.50 25.16 10.17
N GLU A 104 0.73 23.98 9.59
CA GLU A 104 1.64 23.81 8.46
C GLU A 104 1.09 24.51 7.21
N THR A 105 1.95 25.29 6.53
CA THR A 105 1.62 25.98 5.27
C THR A 105 2.35 25.31 4.11
N GLY A 106 1.83 25.48 2.89
CA GLY A 106 2.43 24.84 1.70
C GLY A 106 2.25 23.32 1.65
N VAL A 107 1.24 22.81 2.37
CA VAL A 107 0.81 21.42 2.28
C VAL A 107 0.32 21.16 0.85
N GLY A 108 0.69 20.02 0.26
CA GLY A 108 0.26 19.65 -1.09
C GLY A 108 -1.25 19.42 -1.21
N ASP A 109 -1.69 18.96 -2.39
CA ASP A 109 -3.12 18.78 -2.68
C ASP A 109 -3.78 17.84 -1.64
N PRO A 110 -4.94 18.24 -1.06
CA PRO A 110 -5.66 17.40 -0.10
C PRO A 110 -6.04 16.04 -0.68
N VAL A 111 -6.04 15.01 0.16
CA VAL A 111 -6.51 13.67 -0.18
C VAL A 111 -7.10 12.99 1.05
N LEU A 112 -8.08 12.12 0.82
CA LEU A 112 -8.62 11.25 1.86
C LEU A 112 -7.67 10.08 2.09
N GLY A 113 -7.05 10.05 3.28
CA GLY A 113 -6.17 8.97 3.69
C GLY A 113 -6.96 7.82 4.31
N VAL A 114 -6.68 6.60 3.88
CA VAL A 114 -7.23 5.37 4.48
C VAL A 114 -6.10 4.42 4.85
N TRP A 115 -6.24 3.76 6.00
CA TRP A 115 -5.28 2.74 6.42
C TRP A 115 -5.54 1.44 5.65
N LYS A 116 -4.57 1.06 4.82
CA LYS A 116 -4.61 -0.18 4.04
C LYS A 116 -3.62 -1.19 4.63
N PRO A 117 -4.05 -2.42 4.94
CA PRO A 117 -3.11 -3.48 5.28
C PRO A 117 -2.31 -3.91 4.04
N VAL A 118 -1.00 -4.08 4.21
CA VAL A 118 -0.08 -4.54 3.16
C VAL A 118 0.69 -5.75 3.65
N VAL A 119 0.79 -6.75 2.77
CA VAL A 119 1.58 -7.97 3.02
C VAL A 119 2.51 -8.20 1.84
N ILE A 120 3.81 -8.12 2.11
CA ILE A 120 4.87 -8.47 1.18
C ILE A 120 5.48 -9.79 1.63
N LYS A 121 5.23 -10.84 0.86
CA LYS A 121 5.80 -12.18 1.10
C LYS A 121 6.06 -12.87 -0.23
N ARG A 122 6.70 -14.04 -0.22
CA ARG A 122 6.91 -14.82 -1.45
C ARG A 122 5.62 -14.91 -2.29
N ASN A 123 5.71 -14.53 -3.56
CA ASN A 123 4.61 -14.48 -4.53
C ASN A 123 3.42 -13.56 -4.15
N SER A 124 3.65 -12.59 -3.28
CA SER A 124 2.69 -11.57 -2.85
C SER A 124 3.41 -10.22 -2.69
N PRO A 125 3.21 -9.25 -3.60
CA PRO A 125 2.33 -9.32 -4.77
C PRO A 125 2.79 -10.35 -5.81
N LYS A 126 1.86 -10.79 -6.69
CA LYS A 126 2.15 -11.76 -7.74
C LYS A 126 3.32 -11.29 -8.60
N GLY A 127 4.29 -12.17 -8.82
CA GLY A 127 5.53 -11.83 -9.52
C GLY A 127 6.67 -11.38 -8.61
N LEU A 128 6.47 -11.37 -7.28
CA LEU A 128 7.57 -11.32 -6.31
C LEU A 128 8.14 -12.72 -6.08
N GLU A 129 9.35 -12.96 -6.54
CA GLU A 129 10.01 -14.27 -6.58
C GLU A 129 10.86 -14.53 -5.33
N MET A 130 11.32 -15.78 -5.18
CA MET A 130 12.17 -16.17 -4.05
C MET A 130 13.52 -15.44 -4.05
N GLY A 131 14.06 -15.16 -5.24
CA GLY A 131 15.32 -14.43 -5.42
C GLY A 131 15.19 -12.92 -5.16
N ASP A 132 13.99 -12.39 -4.97
CA ASP A 132 13.77 -10.95 -4.82
C ASP A 132 14.01 -10.47 -3.37
N CYS A 133 14.63 -11.29 -2.52
CA CYS A 133 14.82 -10.96 -1.11
C CYS A 133 15.57 -9.64 -0.92
N GLU A 134 16.75 -9.50 -1.53
CA GLU A 134 17.56 -8.29 -1.42
C GLU A 134 16.86 -7.07 -2.03
N LEU A 135 15.96 -7.28 -2.99
CA LEU A 135 15.14 -6.20 -3.53
C LEU A 135 14.12 -5.73 -2.49
N VAL A 136 13.45 -6.66 -1.80
CA VAL A 136 12.51 -6.33 -0.73
C VAL A 136 13.25 -5.68 0.44
N GLU A 137 14.47 -6.10 0.74
CA GLU A 137 15.33 -5.49 1.75
C GLU A 137 15.65 -4.02 1.41
N VAL A 138 16.16 -3.76 0.20
CA VAL A 138 16.40 -2.39 -0.29
C VAL A 138 15.12 -1.56 -0.27
N PHE A 139 13.99 -2.14 -0.66
CA PHE A 139 12.70 -1.48 -0.64
C PHE A 139 12.25 -1.10 0.78
N ARG A 140 12.35 -2.05 1.73
CA ARG A 140 12.07 -1.83 3.15
C ARG A 140 12.88 -0.66 3.69
N ASP A 141 14.17 -0.61 3.36
CA ASP A 141 15.10 0.35 3.96
C ASP A 141 15.10 1.73 3.28
N ARG A 142 14.71 1.80 1.99
CA ARG A 142 14.77 3.04 1.20
C ARG A 142 13.43 3.67 0.89
N ILE A 143 12.38 2.86 0.74
CA ILE A 143 11.05 3.34 0.29
C ILE A 143 10.11 3.49 1.48
N LEU A 144 9.99 2.49 2.35
CA LEU A 144 9.02 2.55 3.46
C LEU A 144 9.21 3.73 4.42
N PRO A 145 10.44 4.19 4.74
CA PRO A 145 10.64 5.37 5.58
C PRO A 145 10.15 6.68 4.95
N LYS A 146 9.80 6.68 3.67
CA LYS A 146 9.21 7.83 2.97
C LYS A 146 7.68 7.82 3.01
N LEU A 147 7.08 6.78 3.58
CA LEU A 147 5.64 6.57 3.63
C LEU A 147 5.17 6.64 5.08
N VAL A 148 3.90 6.97 5.26
CA VAL A 148 3.27 6.89 6.58
C VAL A 148 2.83 5.44 6.79
N THR A 149 3.59 4.71 7.61
CA THR A 149 3.33 3.30 7.94
C THR A 149 3.16 3.12 9.45
N ARG A 150 2.43 2.07 9.84
CA ARG A 150 2.29 1.64 11.25
C ARG A 150 2.19 0.13 11.35
N SER A 151 2.25 -0.37 12.58
CA SER A 151 2.09 -1.81 12.87
C SER A 151 3.05 -2.70 12.07
N VAL A 152 4.28 -2.21 11.84
CA VAL A 152 5.28 -2.93 11.03
C VAL A 152 5.74 -4.17 11.80
N ALA A 153 5.52 -5.32 11.20
CA ALA A 153 5.80 -6.62 11.76
C ALA A 153 6.39 -7.57 10.70
N GLY A 154 6.99 -8.65 11.19
CA GLY A 154 7.67 -9.63 10.36
C GLY A 154 9.15 -9.28 10.16
N ASP A 155 9.73 -9.84 9.12
CA ASP A 155 11.15 -9.83 8.85
C ASP A 155 11.43 -9.93 7.35
N VAL A 156 12.53 -9.29 6.95
CA VAL A 156 13.20 -9.56 5.68
C VAL A 156 14.65 -9.90 6.02
N ASN A 157 15.00 -11.17 5.90
CA ASN A 157 16.34 -11.68 6.16
C ASN A 157 16.86 -12.41 4.93
N CYS A 158 17.86 -11.81 4.29
CA CYS A 158 18.44 -12.28 3.05
C CYS A 158 19.84 -12.80 3.31
N ILE A 159 20.05 -14.09 3.01
CA ILE A 159 21.35 -14.74 3.11
C ILE A 159 22.01 -14.65 1.73
N PRO A 160 23.17 -13.98 1.60
CA PRO A 160 23.84 -13.82 0.31
C PRO A 160 24.08 -15.16 -0.41
N HIS A 161 23.81 -15.18 -1.72
CA HIS A 161 24.00 -16.33 -2.61
C HIS A 161 23.12 -17.56 -2.28
N GLN A 162 22.03 -17.38 -1.51
CA GLN A 162 21.12 -18.46 -1.16
C GLN A 162 19.68 -18.11 -1.53
N LEU A 163 18.95 -19.06 -2.12
CA LEU A 163 17.48 -18.95 -2.31
C LEU A 163 16.71 -19.55 -1.13
N VAL A 164 17.28 -20.61 -0.53
CA VAL A 164 16.72 -21.33 0.62
C VAL A 164 17.28 -20.72 1.90
N GLY A 165 16.44 -20.55 2.93
CA GLY A 165 16.82 -19.92 4.19
C GLY A 165 16.49 -18.42 4.25
N ASN A 166 16.28 -17.78 3.09
CA ASN A 166 15.78 -16.41 3.04
C ASN A 166 14.35 -16.32 3.57
N ARG A 167 14.05 -15.23 4.26
CA ARG A 167 12.71 -14.90 4.74
C ARG A 167 12.28 -13.56 4.15
N ILE A 168 11.12 -13.59 3.49
CA ILE A 168 10.41 -12.42 2.97
C ILE A 168 9.01 -12.48 3.57
N ASP A 169 8.81 -11.82 4.70
CA ASP A 169 7.51 -11.67 5.35
C ASP A 169 7.42 -10.31 6.03
N LEU A 170 6.90 -9.32 5.32
CA LEU A 170 6.71 -7.98 5.84
C LEU A 170 5.22 -7.64 5.85
N ARG A 171 4.73 -7.22 7.02
CA ARG A 171 3.32 -6.87 7.24
C ARG A 171 3.24 -5.52 7.91
N PHE A 172 2.41 -4.64 7.40
CA PHE A 172 2.24 -3.30 7.95
C PHE A 172 0.91 -2.71 7.46
N GLU A 173 0.51 -1.61 8.08
CA GLU A 173 -0.51 -0.75 7.51
C GLU A 173 0.16 0.48 6.90
N ILE A 174 -0.37 0.94 5.76
CA ILE A 174 0.08 2.15 5.08
C ILE A 174 -1.08 3.12 4.93
N LEU A 175 -0.80 4.42 5.04
CA LEU A 175 -1.74 5.46 4.68
C LEU A 175 -1.80 5.59 3.15
N ALA A 176 -2.86 5.07 2.53
CA ALA A 176 -3.11 5.17 1.10
C ALA A 176 -4.08 6.33 0.82
N GLY A 177 -3.87 7.02 -0.30
CA GLY A 177 -4.75 8.11 -0.72
C GLY A 177 -5.82 7.54 -1.62
N VAL A 178 -7.07 7.59 -1.20
CA VAL A 178 -8.20 7.30 -2.09
C VAL A 178 -8.69 8.62 -2.66
N GLN A 179 -8.98 8.62 -3.96
CA GLN A 179 -9.83 9.67 -4.54
C GLN A 179 -11.12 9.68 -3.73
N SER A 180 -11.66 10.86 -3.43
CA SER A 180 -12.80 10.99 -2.51
C SER A 180 -13.92 10.03 -2.92
N VAL A 181 -14.74 9.57 -1.97
CA VAL A 181 -15.81 8.60 -2.26
C VAL A 181 -16.70 9.07 -3.43
N GLU A 182 -16.90 10.37 -3.60
CA GLU A 182 -17.60 10.97 -4.75
C GLU A 182 -16.86 10.85 -6.09
N GLU A 183 -15.53 11.02 -6.12
CA GLU A 183 -14.72 10.81 -7.32
C GLU A 183 -14.61 9.32 -7.68
N ALA A 184 -14.47 8.44 -6.68
CA ALA A 184 -14.48 7.00 -6.87
C ALA A 184 -15.84 6.52 -7.42
N GLN A 185 -16.96 7.03 -6.87
CA GLN A 185 -18.31 6.76 -7.36
C GLN A 185 -18.56 7.33 -8.76
N ALA A 186 -18.03 8.51 -9.09
CA ALA A 186 -18.15 9.10 -10.43
C ALA A 186 -17.38 8.29 -11.49
N LEU A 187 -16.21 7.74 -11.15
CA LEU A 187 -15.43 6.88 -12.03
C LEU A 187 -16.09 5.50 -12.26
N GLU A 188 -16.71 4.92 -11.23
CA GLU A 188 -17.49 3.68 -11.36
C GLU A 188 -18.78 3.88 -12.17
N ALA A 189 -19.49 4.99 -11.97
CA ALA A 189 -20.66 5.36 -12.76
C ALA A 189 -20.32 5.51 -14.26
N GLY A 190 -19.22 6.20 -14.58
CA GLY A 190 -18.75 6.36 -15.96
C GLY A 190 -18.31 5.05 -16.63
N ARG A 191 -17.72 4.11 -15.86
CA ARG A 191 -17.34 2.77 -16.35
C ARG A 191 -18.56 1.92 -16.70
N THR A 192 -19.64 2.07 -15.94
CA THR A 192 -20.88 1.30 -16.14
C THR A 192 -21.63 1.79 -17.38
N GLU A 193 -21.68 3.10 -17.63
CA GLU A 193 -22.22 3.67 -18.86
C GLU A 193 -21.40 3.30 -20.11
N GLY A 194 -20.08 3.31 -20.01
CA GLY A 194 -19.19 2.91 -21.11
C GLY A 194 -19.37 1.44 -21.52
N ASN A 195 -19.55 0.54 -20.55
CA ASN A 195 -19.78 -0.89 -20.80
C ASN A 195 -21.16 -1.14 -21.43
N SER A 196 -22.18 -0.38 -21.03
CA SER A 196 -23.53 -0.46 -21.59
C SER A 196 -23.59 0.03 -23.05
N LYS A 197 -22.83 1.09 -23.40
CA LYS A 197 -22.67 1.55 -24.79
C LYS A 197 -21.89 0.56 -25.66
N ALA A 198 -20.85 -0.07 -25.11
CA ALA A 198 -20.06 -1.07 -25.83
C ALA A 198 -20.86 -2.35 -26.13
N LEU A 199 -21.83 -2.71 -25.29
CA LEU A 199 -22.74 -3.83 -25.55
C LEU A 199 -23.75 -3.51 -26.66
N ARG A 200 -24.30 -2.28 -26.70
CA ARG A 200 -25.27 -1.86 -27.74
C ARG A 200 -24.66 -1.60 -29.11
N ALA A 201 -23.34 -1.40 -29.22
CA ALA A 201 -22.66 -1.20 -30.50
C ALA A 201 -22.24 -2.51 -31.18
N LYS A 202 -22.62 -3.67 -30.62
CA LYS A 202 -22.34 -5.01 -31.15
C LYS A 202 -23.57 -5.72 -31.74
N ASP A 203 -24.72 -5.07 -31.71
CA ASP A 203 -25.96 -5.46 -32.42
C ASP A 203 -26.13 -4.58 -33.67
#